data_AF-X1J0L6-F1
#
_entry.id   AF-X1J0L6-F1
#
_cell.length_a   1.000
_cell.length_b   1.000
_cell.length_c   1.000
_cell.angle_alpha   90.00
_cell.angle_beta   90.00
_cell.angle_gamma   90.00
#
_symmetry.space_group_name_H-M   'P 1'
#
loop_
_entity.id
_entity.type
_entity.pdbx_description
1 polymer ?
#
loop_
_entity_poly.entity_id
_entity_poly.type
_entity_poly.pdbx_seq_one_letter_code
_entity_poly.pdbx_strand_id
1 'polypeptide(L)' 'MTTALSGSKIAKQIAKKFPDAVIESGADSLLLKGESLLAVAEYLNTDPGLDFDYLNYVVATDYYDY' A
#
# COMPACT_ATOMS: atom_id res chain seq x y z
N MET A 1 -17.53 -0.78 14.92
CA MET A 1 -17.85 -0.02 13.68
C MET A 1 -16.73 -0.28 12.70
N THR A 2 -17.01 -0.88 11.55
CA THR A 2 -16.04 -1.06 10.47
C THR A 2 -16.15 0.14 9.54
N THR A 3 -15.14 1.01 9.55
CA THR A 3 -15.03 2.09 8.57
C THR A 3 -14.43 1.51 7.30
N ALA A 4 -15.06 1.75 6.14
CA ALA A 4 -14.49 1.36 4.87
C ALA A 4 -13.14 2.07 4.66
N LEU A 5 -12.09 1.29 4.47
CA LEU A 5 -10.77 1.80 4.13
C LEU A 5 -10.76 2.17 2.64
N SER A 6 -10.35 3.39 2.32
CA SER A 6 -10.28 3.87 0.93
C SER A 6 -8.83 3.87 0.45
N GLY A 7 -8.54 3.20 -0.66
CA GLY A 7 -7.21 3.18 -1.28
C GLY A 7 -6.66 4.58 -1.51
N SER A 8 -7.48 5.50 -2.03
CA SER A 8 -7.10 6.91 -2.24
C SER A 8 -6.71 7.67 -0.96
N LYS A 9 -7.26 7.30 0.20
CA LYS A 9 -6.91 7.92 1.49
C LYS A 9 -5.56 7.39 1.98
N ILE A 10 -5.31 6.10 1.82
CA ILE A 10 -4.02 5.49 2.17
C ILE A 10 -2.91 5.98 1.23
N ALA A 11 -3.17 6.07 -0.08
CA ALA A 11 -2.24 6.62 -1.06
C ALA A 11 -1.75 8.02 -0.67
N LYS A 12 -2.65 8.91 -0.24
CA LYS A 12 -2.30 10.26 0.22
C LYS A 12 -1.44 10.27 1.49
N GLN A 13 -1.61 9.29 2.38
CA GLN A 13 -0.79 9.17 3.59
C GLN A 13 0.62 8.66 3.24
N ILE A 14 0.70 7.63 2.39
CA ILE A 14 1.97 7.10 1.87
C ILE A 14 2.74 8.19 1.14
N ALA A 15 2.12 8.91 0.19
CA ALA A 15 2.79 9.93 -0.61
C ALA A 15 3.35 11.10 0.20
N LYS A 16 2.82 11.38 1.40
CA LYS A 16 3.38 12.40 2.31
C LYS A 16 4.70 11.97 2.93
N LYS A 17 4.87 10.67 3.20
CA LYS A 17 6.05 10.11 3.87
C LYS A 17 7.08 9.57 2.88
N PHE A 18 6.59 9.01 1.77
CA PHE A 18 7.38 8.43 0.69
C PHE A 18 6.95 9.09 -0.63
N PRO A 19 7.53 10.26 -0.96
CA PRO A 19 7.30 10.89 -2.24
C PRO A 19 7.55 9.91 -3.39
N ASP A 20 6.69 9.94 -4.40
CA ASP A 20 6.76 9.11 -5.61
C ASP A 20 6.68 7.59 -5.42
N ALA A 21 6.36 7.09 -4.21
CA ALA A 21 6.24 5.65 -3.96
C ALA A 21 4.98 5.03 -4.59
N VAL A 22 3.89 5.80 -4.71
CA VAL A 22 2.61 5.35 -5.27
C VAL A 22 2.57 5.68 -6.77
N ILE A 23 2.42 4.66 -7.61
CA ILE A 23 2.23 4.78 -9.06
C ILE A 23 0.75 4.99 -9.37
N GLU A 24 -0.12 4.20 -8.74
CA GLU A 24 -1.57 4.24 -8.96
C GLU A 24 -2.34 3.94 -7.66
N SER A 25 -3.54 4.51 -7.52
CA SER A 25 -4.46 4.18 -6.44
C SER A 25 -5.84 3.81 -6.99
N GLY A 26 -6.28 2.58 -6.71
CA GLY A 26 -7.64 2.10 -6.94
C GLY A 26 -8.58 2.38 -5.77
N ALA A 27 -9.78 1.81 -5.83
CA ALA A 27 -10.76 1.90 -4.74
C ALA A 27 -10.27 1.18 -3.48
N ASP A 28 -9.68 0.00 -3.65
CA ASP A 28 -9.25 -0.94 -2.60
C ASP A 28 -7.81 -1.45 -2.78
N SER A 29 -7.09 -0.99 -3.80
CA SER A 29 -5.73 -1.42 -4.12
C SER A 29 -4.77 -0.25 -4.39
N LEU A 30 -3.48 -0.51 -4.26
CA LEU A 30 -2.40 0.44 -4.55
C LEU A 30 -1.34 -0.24 -5.41
N LEU A 31 -0.85 0.49 -6.41
CA LEU A 31 0.34 0.12 -7.16
C LEU A 31 1.51 0.95 -6.66
N LEU A 32 2.58 0.28 -6.22
CA LEU A 32 3.77 0.91 -5.66
C LEU A 32 4.98 0.67 -6.55
N LYS A 33 5.97 1.57 -6.45
CA LYS A 33 7.32 1.31 -6.95
C LYS A 33 7.96 0.18 -6.15
N GLY A 34 8.60 -0.76 -6.85
CA GLY A 34 9.18 -1.95 -6.23
C GLY A 34 10.19 -1.62 -5.14
N GLU A 35 11.04 -0.61 -5.35
CA GLU A 35 12.05 -0.15 -4.39
C GLU A 35 11.44 0.42 -3.09
N SER A 36 10.17 0.83 -3.12
CA SER A 36 9.48 1.41 -1.96
C SER A 36 8.70 0.37 -1.15
N LEU A 37 8.53 -0.86 -1.67
CA LEU A 37 7.61 -1.85 -1.10
C LEU A 37 7.88 -2.14 0.38
N LEU A 38 9.15 -2.41 0.73
CA LEU A 38 9.52 -2.77 2.10
C LEU A 38 9.27 -1.62 3.08
N ALA A 39 9.73 -0.42 2.74
CA ALA A 39 9.57 0.76 3.59
C ALA A 39 8.10 1.16 3.78
N VAL A 40 7.29 1.01 2.73
CA VAL A 40 5.84 1.26 2.80
C VAL A 40 5.15 0.19 3.65
N ALA A 41 5.49 -1.09 3.49
CA ALA A 41 4.92 -2.17 4.30
C ALA A 41 5.24 -1.99 5.80
N GLU A 42 6.49 -1.63 6.13
CA GLU A 42 6.87 -1.30 7.50
C GLU A 42 6.06 -0.12 8.06
N TYR A 43 5.86 0.93 7.27
CA TYR A 43 5.03 2.06 7.66
C TYR A 43 3.57 1.68 7.91
N LEU A 44 2.98 0.88 7.02
CA LEU A 44 1.59 0.42 7.18
C LEU A 44 1.39 -0.41 8.44
N ASN A 45 2.42 -1.15 8.87
CA ASN A 45 2.38 -1.98 10.07
C ASN A 45 2.66 -1.19 11.37
N THR A 46 3.49 -0.16 11.32
CA THR A 46 4.02 0.51 12.53
C THR A 46 3.36 1.83 12.85
N ASP A 47 2.63 2.44 11.91
CA ASP A 47 1.92 3.70 12.16
C ASP A 47 0.72 3.45 13.09
N PRO A 48 0.63 4.10 14.27
CA PRO A 48 -0.45 3.86 15.22
C PRO A 48 -1.86 4.21 14.71
N GLY A 49 -1.99 4.88 13.56
CA GLY A 49 -3.25 5.15 12.89
C GLY A 49 -3.59 4.15 11.80
N LEU A 50 -2.73 3.17 11.52
CA LEU A 50 -2.85 2.16 10.49
C LEU A 50 -2.65 0.75 11.10
N ASP A 51 -3.74 0.03 11.33
CA ASP A 51 -3.74 -1.28 12.01
C ASP A 51 -3.48 -2.47 11.04
N PHE A 52 -2.47 -2.38 10.16
CA PHE A 52 -2.12 -3.47 9.25
C PHE A 52 -1.19 -4.49 9.91
N ASP A 53 -1.71 -5.16 10.94
CA ASP A 53 -0.95 -6.13 11.76
C ASP A 53 -0.78 -7.51 11.10
N TYR A 54 -1.59 -7.81 10.09
CA TYR A 54 -1.68 -9.14 9.50
C TYR A 54 -1.29 -9.13 8.02
N LEU A 55 -0.19 -9.81 7.70
CA LEU A 55 0.09 -10.23 6.34
C LEU A 55 -0.74 -11.48 6.02
N ASN A 56 -1.70 -11.35 5.10
CA ASN A 56 -2.60 -12.45 4.75
C ASN A 56 -1.92 -13.43 3.76
N TYR A 57 -1.49 -12.92 2.61
CA TYR A 57 -0.82 -13.70 1.58
C TYR A 57 0.11 -12.84 0.74
N VAL A 58 1.13 -13.47 0.16
CA VAL A 58 1.97 -12.90 -0.88
C VAL A 58 1.78 -13.75 -2.13
N VAL A 59 1.39 -13.10 -3.22
CA VAL A 59 1.18 -13.73 -4.53
C VAL A 59 2.05 -13.03 -5.56
N ALA A 60 2.47 -13.79 -6.57
CA ALA A 60 3.19 -13.28 -7.72
C ALA A 60 2.48 -13.72 -8.99
N THR A 61 2.49 -12.86 -10.00
CA THR A 61 1.94 -13.16 -11.32
C THR A 61 3.01 -12.82 -12.34
N ASP A 62 3.34 -13.80 -13.19
CA ASP A 62 4.24 -13.60 -14.31
C ASP A 62 3.43 -13.08 -15.50
N TYR A 63 3.74 -11.86 -15.95
CA TYR A 63 3.09 -11.23 -17.09
C TYR A 63 4.01 -11.37 -18.31
N TYR A 64 3.71 -12.32 -19.20
CA TYR A 64 4.52 -12.60 -20.39
C TYR A 64 4.52 -11.48 -21.44
N ASP A 65 3.42 -10.71 -21.51
CA ASP A 65 3.13 -9.79 -22.61
C ASP A 65 3.16 -8.30 -22.19
N TYR A 66 3.71 -7.99 -21.02
CA TYR A 66 3.82 -6.60 -20.51
C TYR A 66 5.21 -6.02 -20.73
#